data_AF-A0A8S3IN24-F1
#
_entry.id   AF-A0A8S3IN24-F1
#
_cell.length_a   1.000
_cell.length_b   1.000
_cell.length_c   1.000
_cell.angle_alpha   90.00
_cell.angle_beta   90.00
_cell.angle_gamma   90.00
#
_symmetry.space_group_name_H-M   'P 1'
#
loop_
_entity.id
_entity.type
_entity.pdbx_description
1 polymer ?
#
loop_
_entity_poly.entity_id
_entity_poly.type
_entity_poly.pdbx_seq_one_letter_code
_entity_poly.pdbx_strand_id
1 'polypeptide(L)' 'EVFGIYSSFHIAQMQVGLADPFRIGQARLVKLTLKRRFPCQCDGEPFEEGPCIVDIEQFSQARMLMNTTNK' A
#
# COMPACT_ATOMS: atom_id res chain seq x y z
N GLU A 1 0.69 -2.77 7.41
CA GLU A 1 1.56 -1.60 7.64
C GLU A 1 1.18 -0.51 6.65
N VAL A 2 1.49 0.74 6.93
CA VAL A 2 1.17 1.90 6.10
C VAL A 2 2.45 2.71 5.87
N PHE A 3 2.77 2.96 4.61
CA PHE A 3 3.97 3.66 4.18
C PHE A 3 3.62 4.77 3.19
N GLY A 4 4.35 5.88 3.27
CA GLY A 4 4.27 7.00 2.33
C GLY A 4 5.43 7.01 1.36
N ILE A 5 5.12 7.30 0.09
CA ILE A 5 6.06 7.44 -1.02
C ILE A 5 5.64 8.69 -1.79
N TYR A 6 6.59 9.52 -2.21
CA TYR A 6 6.28 10.83 -2.82
C TYR A 6 6.67 10.97 -4.31
N SER A 7 7.41 10.02 -4.90
CA SER A 7 7.72 10.05 -6.34
C SER A 7 8.16 8.69 -6.90
N SER A 8 8.10 8.53 -8.23
CA SER A 8 8.65 7.37 -8.92
C SER A 8 10.18 7.25 -8.74
N PHE A 9 10.88 8.37 -8.59
CA PHE A 9 12.32 8.35 -8.29
C PHE A 9 12.59 7.82 -6.87
N HIS A 10 11.76 8.19 -5.89
CA HIS A 10 11.82 7.63 -4.54
C HIS A 10 11.60 6.10 -4.56
N ILE A 11 10.68 5.61 -5.40
CA ILE A 11 10.50 4.16 -5.64
C ILE A 11 11.78 3.52 -6.20
N ALA A 12 12.37 4.12 -7.25
CA ALA A 12 13.59 3.59 -7.84
C ALA A 12 14.76 3.58 -6.85
N GLN A 13 14.93 4.61 -6.04
CA GLN A 13 15.95 4.65 -4.97
C GLN A 13 15.72 3.56 -3.92
N MET A 14 14.47 3.29 -3.53
CA MET A 14 14.15 2.18 -2.62
C MET A 14 14.52 0.82 -3.24
N GLN A 15 14.31 0.63 -4.55
CA GLN A 15 14.68 -0.62 -5.24
C GLN A 15 16.18 -0.93 -5.21
N VAL A 16 17.03 0.10 -5.18
CA VAL A 16 18.49 -0.03 -5.10
C VAL A 16 19.05 0.21 -3.68
N GLY A 17 18.20 0.33 -2.66
CA GLY A 17 18.61 0.48 -1.26
C GLY A 17 19.18 1.86 -0.91
N LEU A 18 18.88 2.90 -1.68
CA LEU A 18 19.36 4.28 -1.48
C LEU A 18 18.36 5.18 -0.75
N ALA A 19 17.15 4.70 -0.47
CA ALA A 19 16.12 5.44 0.25
C ALA A 19 15.23 4.50 1.06
N ASP A 20 14.62 5.03 2.11
CA ASP A 20 13.60 4.37 2.92
C ASP A 20 12.21 4.94 2.65
N PRO A 21 11.13 4.15 2.79
CA PRO A 21 9.77 4.67 2.77
C PRO A 21 9.48 5.47 4.04
N PHE A 22 8.56 6.44 3.95
CA PHE A 22 8.08 7.15 5.14
C PHE A 22 7.14 6.23 5.94
N ARG A 23 7.58 5.76 7.09
CA ARG A 23 6.79 4.84 7.94
C ARG A 23 5.70 5.61 8.67
N ILE A 24 4.44 5.38 8.31
CA ILE A 24 3.29 5.99 9.00
C ILE A 24 2.92 5.13 10.21
N GLY A 25 2.92 3.81 10.06
CA GLY A 25 2.72 2.87 11.17
C GLY A 25 1.98 1.60 10.77
N GLN A 26 1.45 0.88 11.76
CA GLN A 26 0.61 -0.30 11.58
C GLN A 26 -0.70 -0.11 12.36
N ALA A 27 -1.83 -0.38 11.71
CA ALA A 27 -3.14 -0.29 12.32
C ALA A 27 -4.03 -1.44 11.85
N ARG A 28 -5.05 -1.79 12.65
CA ARG A 28 -6.08 -2.78 12.29
C ARG A 28 -7.14 -2.19 11.34
N LEU A 29 -7.39 -0.89 11.48
CA LEU A 29 -8.34 -0.12 10.69
C LEU A 29 -7.64 1.15 10.23
N VAL A 30 -7.67 1.41 8.92
CA VAL A 30 -7.17 2.65 8.31
C VAL A 30 -8.32 3.27 7.54
N LYS A 31 -8.64 4.53 7.86
CA LYS A 31 -9.66 5.32 7.16
C LYS A 31 -8.99 6.42 6.36
N LEU A 32 -9.17 6.41 5.04
CA LEU A 32 -8.56 7.35 4.13
C LEU A 32 -9.63 8.19 3.45
N THR A 33 -9.57 9.52 3.59
CA THR A 33 -10.56 10.44 3.01
C THR A 33 -9.99 11.08 1.75
N LEU A 34 -10.53 10.72 0.59
CA LEU A 34 -10.22 11.30 -0.69
C LEU A 34 -11.14 12.51 -0.94
N LYS A 35 -10.55 13.69 -1.10
CA LYS A 35 -11.30 14.95 -1.31
C LYS A 35 -11.47 15.33 -2.78
N ARG A 36 -10.79 14.64 -3.69
CA ARG A 36 -10.76 14.87 -5.13
C ARG A 36 -10.48 13.56 -5.85
N ARG A 37 -10.48 13.58 -7.18
CA ARG A 37 -10.04 12.42 -7.96
C ARG A 37 -8.55 12.14 -7.76
N PHE A 38 -8.20 10.87 -7.59
CA PHE A 38 -6.83 10.39 -7.46
C PHE A 38 -6.62 9.09 -8.23
N PRO A 39 -5.46 8.92 -8.89
CA PRO A 39 -5.06 7.64 -9.44
C PRO A 39 -4.80 6.67 -8.29
N CYS A 40 -5.38 5.49 -8.38
CA CYS A 40 -5.30 4.41 -7.42
C CYS A 40 -4.83 3.13 -8.12
N GLN A 41 -4.24 2.21 -7.35
CA GLN A 41 -3.84 0.91 -7.85
C GLN A 41 -4.12 -0.14 -6.78
N CYS A 42 -4.81 -1.22 -7.15
CA CYS A 42 -5.08 -2.35 -6.27
C CYS A 42 -4.80 -3.64 -7.03
N ASP A 43 -4.08 -4.57 -6.41
CA ASP A 43 -3.73 -5.88 -7.01
C ASP A 43 -3.10 -5.79 -8.42
N GLY A 44 -2.35 -4.71 -8.67
CA GLY A 44 -1.73 -4.43 -9.97
C GLY A 44 -2.59 -3.61 -10.93
N GLU A 45 -3.90 -3.56 -10.75
CA GLU A 45 -4.83 -2.86 -11.65
C GLU A 45 -4.95 -1.36 -11.31
N PRO A 46 -4.69 -0.46 -12.27
CA PRO A 46 -4.86 0.98 -12.09
C PRO A 46 -6.31 1.42 -12.31
N PHE A 47 -6.78 2.38 -11.50
CA PHE A 47 -8.10 3.01 -11.63
C PHE A 47 -8.10 4.46 -11.14
N GLU A 48 -9.10 5.24 -11.55
CA GLU A 48 -9.31 6.61 -11.05
C GLU A 48 -10.41 6.59 -9.98
N GLU A 49 -10.06 6.92 -8.75
CA GLU A 49 -11.00 6.97 -7.63
C GLU A 49 -11.49 8.40 -7.41
N GLY A 50 -12.79 8.58 -7.17
CA GLY A 50 -13.41 9.87 -6.89
C GLY A 50 -13.27 10.31 -5.42
N PRO A 51 -13.89 11.43 -5.04
CA PRO A 51 -14.03 11.78 -3.63
C PRO A 51 -14.81 10.68 -2.88
N CYS A 52 -14.18 10.02 -1.93
CA CYS A 52 -14.77 8.93 -1.15
C CYS A 52 -14.03 8.73 0.18
N ILE A 53 -14.54 7.80 0.99
CA ILE A 53 -13.86 7.29 2.18
C ILE A 53 -13.48 5.84 1.89
N VAL A 54 -12.19 5.53 1.97
CA VAL A 54 -11.67 4.17 1.83
C VAL A 54 -11.37 3.64 3.22
N ASP A 55 -12.11 2.61 3.62
CA ASP A 55 -11.88 1.87 4.86
C ASP A 55 -11.09 0.60 4.55
N ILE A 56 -9.90 0.48 5.13
CA ILE A 56 -9.00 -0.65 4.97
C ILE A 56 -8.93 -1.38 6.31
N GLU A 57 -9.40 -2.62 6.31
CA GLU A 57 -9.34 -3.52 7.45
C GLU A 57 -9.03 -4.95 6.99
N GLN A 58 -8.52 -5.75 7.91
CA GLN A 58 -8.31 -7.16 7.64
C GLN A 58 -9.65 -7.92 7.72
N PHE A 59 -10.19 -8.30 6.57
CA PHE A 59 -11.44 -9.06 6.50
C PHE A 59 -11.23 -10.55 6.75
N SER A 60 -10.31 -11.19 6.01
CA SER A 60 -9.99 -12.60 6.17
C SER A 60 -8.57 -12.90 5.68
N GLN A 61 -8.05 -14.07 6.04
CA GLN A 61 -6.77 -14.57 5.54
C GLN A 61 -7.03 -15.80 4.66
N ALA A 62 -6.72 -15.67 3.37
CA ALA A 62 -6.72 -16.83 2.47
C ALA A 62 -5.60 -17.81 2.85
N ARG A 63 -5.88 -19.11 2.77
CA ARG A 63 -4.88 -20.16 3.00
C ARG A 63 -4.02 -20.30 1.75
N MET A 64 -2.83 -19.70 1.77
CA MET A 64 -1.88 -19.71 0.66
C MET A 64 -0.85 -20.85 0.83
N LEU A 65 -0.36 -21.39 -0.29
CA LEU A 65 0.72 -22.38 -0.30
C LEU A 65 2.03 -21.67 0.06
N MET A 66 2.71 -22.13 1.11
CA MET A 66 3.94 -21.52 1.60
C MET A 66 5.13 -22.43 1.29
N ASN A 67 6.22 -21.86 0.78
CA ASN A 67 7.48 -22.59 0.69
C ASN A 67 8.08 -22.76 2.09
N THR A 68 8.27 -24.00 2.52
CA THR A 68 8.81 -24.38 3.84
C THR A 68 10.32 -24.61 3.85
N THR A 69 11.04 -24.32 2.76
CA THR A 69 12.51 -24.36 2.82
C THR A 69 12.96 -23.27 3.79
N ASN A 70 13.49 -23.69 4.94
CA ASN A 70 14.00 -22.79 5.98
C ASN A 70 15.01 -21.81 5.39
N LYS A 71 14.83 -20.52 5.71
CA LYS A 71 15.86 -19.49 5.53
C LYS A 71 17.02 -19.73 6.50
#